data_AF-A0A8T6HJG2-F1
#
_entry.id   AF-A0A8T6HJG2-F1
#
_cell.length_a   1.000
_cell.length_b   1.000
_cell.length_c   1.000
_cell.angle_alpha   90.00
_cell.angle_beta   90.00
_cell.angle_gamma   90.00
#
_symmetry.space_group_name_H-M   'P 1'
#
loop_
_entity.id
_entity.type
_entity.pdbx_description
1 polymer ?
#
loop_
_entity_poly.entity_id
_entity_poly.type
_entity_poly.pdbx_seq_one_letter_code
_entity_poly.pdbx_strand_id
1 'polypeptide(L)' 'GTLTARLISEAALQRTETRGSHLRLDFPETSPDWQRHSLWQLARE' A
#
# COMPACT_ATOMS: atom_id res chain seq x y z
N GLY A 1 12.77 -11.38 4.86
CA GLY A 1 12.59 -11.23 6.32
C GLY A 1 11.14 -10.89 6.62
N THR A 2 10.55 -11.52 7.64
CA THR A 2 9.10 -11.44 7.97
C THR A 2 8.60 -10.00 8.17
N LEU A 3 9.43 -9.11 8.73
CA LEU A 3 9.10 -7.70 8.92
C LEU A 3 8.76 -6.98 7.62
N THR A 4 9.60 -7.15 6.60
CA THR A 4 9.41 -6.52 5.30
C THR A 4 8.12 -6.98 4.64
N ALA A 5 7.82 -8.29 4.69
CA ALA A 5 6.59 -8.84 4.15
C ALA A 5 5.35 -8.27 4.86
N ARG A 6 5.41 -8.11 6.20
CA ARG A 6 4.34 -7.51 6.99
C ARG A 6 4.10 -6.05 6.60
N LEU A 7 5.16 -5.22 6.55
CA LEU A 7 5.03 -3.82 6.18
C LEU A 7 4.47 -3.65 4.76
N ILE A 8 4.92 -4.48 3.81
CA ILE A 8 4.39 -4.47 2.44
C ILE A 8 2.90 -4.85 2.42
N SER A 9 2.51 -5.88 3.18
CA SER A 9 1.12 -6.35 3.22
C SER A 9 0.19 -5.33 3.86
N GLU A 10 0.61 -4.69 4.96
CA GLU A 10 -0.14 -3.62 5.61
C GLU A 10 -0.25 -2.39 4.70
N ALA A 11 0.83 -2.02 4.00
CA ALA A 11 0.81 -0.96 3.00
C ALA A 11 -0.13 -1.23 1.84
N ALA A 12 -0.13 -2.46 1.33
CA ALA A 12 -1.02 -2.89 0.26
C ALA A 12 -2.49 -2.90 0.70
N LEU A 13 -2.78 -3.31 1.94
CA LEU A 13 -4.14 -3.33 2.48
C LEU A 13 -4.74 -1.93 2.58
N GLN A 14 -3.98 -0.95 3.09
CA GLN A 14 -4.46 0.43 3.25
C GLN A 14 -4.61 1.19 1.93
N ARG A 15 -3.91 0.79 0.86
CA ARG A 15 -4.04 1.43 -0.45
C ARG A 15 -5.34 1.00 -1.14
N THR A 16 -6.21 1.97 -1.42
CA THR A 16 -7.54 1.76 -2.03
C THR A 16 -7.61 2.32 -3.45
N GLU A 17 -6.64 1.95 -4.28
CA GLU A 17 -6.63 2.20 -5.73
C GLU A 17 -5.81 1.12 -6.43
N THR A 18 -5.90 1.08 -7.76
CA THR A 18 -4.94 0.39 -8.61
C THR A 18 -3.99 1.41 -9.23
N ARG A 19 -2.68 1.13 -9.22
CA ARG A 19 -1.67 1.96 -9.91
C ARG A 19 -0.41 1.17 -10.19
N GLY A 20 0.04 1.16 -11.44
CA GLY A 20 1.24 0.44 -11.86
C GLY A 20 1.13 -1.06 -11.55
N SER A 21 2.08 -1.62 -10.81
CA SER A 21 2.08 -3.04 -10.42
C SER A 21 1.16 -3.38 -9.25
N HIS A 22 0.59 -2.39 -8.56
CA HIS A 22 -0.34 -2.61 -7.47
C HIS A 22 -1.77 -2.66 -8.01
N LEU A 23 -2.31 -3.88 -8.19
CA LEU A 23 -3.66 -4.15 -8.70
C LEU A 23 -4.60 -4.54 -7.55
N ARG A 24 -5.76 -3.88 -7.47
CA ARG A 24 -6.85 -4.13 -6.52
C ARG A 24 -8.15 -4.32 -7.29
N LEU A 25 -8.74 -5.52 -7.25
CA LEU A 25 -10.01 -5.80 -7.95
C LEU A 25 -11.21 -5.06 -7.32
N ASP A 26 -11.13 -4.77 -6.02
CA ASP A 26 -12.10 -3.99 -5.26
C ASP A 26 -11.91 -2.46 -5.39
N PHE A 27 -10.77 -2.02 -5.92
CA PHE A 27 -10.47 -0.63 -6.26
C PHE A 27 -9.73 -0.57 -7.61
N PRO A 28 -10.42 -0.85 -8.74
CA PRO A 28 -9.78 -1.05 -10.03
C PRO A 28 -9.23 0.23 -10.67
N GLU A 29 -9.74 1.39 -10.24
CA GLU A 29 -9.37 2.69 -10.80
C GLU A 29 -8.20 3.32 -10.05
N THR A 30 -7.46 4.19 -10.74
CA THR A 30 -6.52 5.12 -10.11
C THR A 30 -7.28 6.28 -9.45
N SER A 31 -6.80 6.78 -8.32
CA SER A 31 -7.31 7.94 -7.60
C SER A 31 -6.26 9.05 -7.46
N PRO A 32 -6.62 10.33 -7.70
CA PRO A 32 -5.73 11.46 -7.47
C PRO A 32 -5.20 11.57 -6.04
N ASP A 33 -5.99 11.18 -5.03
CA ASP A 33 -5.61 11.25 -3.61
C ASP A 33 -4.41 10.37 -3.26
N TRP A 34 -4.16 9.34 -4.09
CA TRP A 34 -3.07 8.39 -3.95
C TRP A 34 -1.81 8.75 -4.77
N GLN A 35 -1.78 9.92 -5.41
CA GLN A 35 -0.58 10.49 -6.06
C GLN A 35 0.43 11.02 -5.03
N ARG A 36 0.90 10.12 -4.16
CA ARG A 36 1.82 10.40 -3.07
C ARG A 36 2.62 9.16 -2.72
N HIS A 37 3.74 9.35 -2.02
CA HIS A 37 4.51 8.25 -1.47
C HIS A 37 3.87 7.72 -0.18
N SER A 38 3.84 6.39 -0.04
CA SER A 38 3.43 5.74 1.21
C SER A 38 4.68 5.47 2.05
N LEU A 39 4.78 6.09 3.22
CA LEU A 39 5.89 5.90 4.15
C LEU A 39 5.44 4.98 5.28
N TRP A 40 6.18 3.90 5.51
CA TRP A 40 5.86 2.88 6.48
C TRP A 40 7.05 2.61 7.39
N GLN A 41 6.79 2.59 8.69
CA GLN A 41 7.78 2.30 9.70
C GLN A 41 7.15 1.37 10.73
N LEU A 42 7.91 0.37 11.18
CA LEU A 42 7.53 -0.40 12.34
C LEU A 42 7.55 0.54 13.55
N ALA A 43 6.40 0.73 14.20
CA ALA A 43 6.36 1.40 15.49
C ALA A 43 7.29 0.64 16.45
N ARG A 44 8.25 1.36 17.02
CA ARG A 44 9.06 0.85 18.13
C ARG A 44 8.39 1.33 19.41
N GLU A 45 8.25 0.44 20.37
CA GLU A 45 7.94 0.80 21.76
C GLU A 45 9.06 1.65 22.37
#